data_AF-A0AAT9FPK8-F1
#
_entry.id   AF-A0AAT9FPK8-F1
#
_cell.length_a   1.000
_cell.length_b   1.000
_cell.length_c   1.000
_cell.angle_alpha   90.00
_cell.angle_beta   90.00
_cell.angle_gamma   90.00
#
_symmetry.space_group_name_H-M   'P 1'
#
loop_
_entity.id
_entity.type
_entity.pdbx_description
1 polymer ?
#
loop_
_entity_poly.entity_id
_entity_poly.type
_entity_poly.pdbx_seq_one_letter_code
_entity_poly.pdbx_strand_id
1 'polypeptide(L)'
;MLAAASANAAPEEYDYNFDGHMDYRVRVVSDAKSSQFDVYIFDPKLGKHVKDKTLSGLIYPYPDPKTKRVNSVFTGGHSGAIFTGTVYTWNGKGFEYAFSVKQEAVQIDGKVQYIRVKSKVQDGKSSIISIEPGDPEWDDKGMSIE
;
A
#
# COMPACT_ATOMS: atom_id res chain seq x y z
N MET A 1 -19.96 -10.65 21.20
CA MET A 1 -19.51 -9.29 20.85
C MET A 1 -20.03 -9.00 19.45
N LEU A 2 -21.02 -8.11 19.33
CA LEU A 2 -21.48 -7.64 18.02
C LEU A 2 -20.47 -6.63 17.49
N ALA A 3 -19.89 -6.91 16.32
CA ALA A 3 -19.12 -5.94 15.57
C ALA A 3 -20.05 -4.79 15.17
N ALA A 4 -19.74 -3.58 15.63
CA ALA A 4 -20.37 -2.39 15.08
C ALA A 4 -19.85 -2.24 13.64
N ALA A 5 -20.72 -2.52 12.66
CA ALA A 5 -20.50 -2.12 11.29
C ALA A 5 -20.34 -0.59 11.28
N SER A 6 -19.15 -0.09 10.94
CA SER A 6 -18.97 1.36 10.79
C SER A 6 -19.85 1.84 9.64
N ALA A 7 -20.58 2.94 9.87
CA ALA A 7 -21.39 3.61 8.87
C ALA A 7 -20.63 3.73 7.53
N ASN A 8 -21.29 3.32 6.44
CA ASN A 8 -20.74 3.29 5.08
C ASN A 8 -20.09 4.64 4.72
N ALA A 9 -18.76 4.68 4.68
CA ALA A 9 -18.06 5.78 4.03
C ALA A 9 -18.46 5.81 2.54
N ALA A 10 -18.62 7.00 1.97
CA ALA A 10 -18.89 7.14 0.54
C ALA A 10 -17.77 6.46 -0.27
N PRO A 11 -18.08 5.81 -1.40
CA PRO A 11 -17.06 5.29 -2.31
C PRO A 11 -16.13 6.42 -2.76
N GLU A 12 -14.84 6.12 -2.79
CA GLU A 12 -13.83 7.01 -3.36
C GLU A 12 -13.39 6.44 -4.72
N GLU A 13 -13.54 7.24 -5.78
CA GLU A 13 -13.30 6.82 -7.17
C GLU A 13 -11.83 6.98 -7.59
N TYR A 14 -11.28 5.96 -8.26
CA TYR A 14 -9.93 5.95 -8.80
C TYR A 14 -9.86 5.04 -10.05
N ASP A 15 -8.82 5.17 -10.88
CA ASP A 15 -8.51 4.19 -11.94
C ASP A 15 -7.37 3.28 -11.43
N TYR A 16 -7.70 2.11 -10.90
CA TYR A 16 -6.72 1.24 -10.22
C TYR A 16 -5.91 0.41 -11.21
N ASN A 17 -6.55 -0.08 -12.27
CA ASN A 17 -5.92 -0.95 -13.27
C ASN A 17 -5.41 -0.17 -14.51
N PHE A 18 -5.57 1.15 -14.51
CA PHE A 18 -5.09 2.09 -15.52
C PHE A 18 -5.70 1.85 -16.92
N ASP A 19 -6.97 1.41 -16.96
CA ASP A 19 -7.70 1.10 -18.19
C ASP A 19 -8.64 2.22 -18.65
N GLY A 20 -8.75 3.32 -17.88
CA GLY A 20 -9.60 4.45 -18.17
C GLY A 20 -11.04 4.33 -17.65
N HIS A 21 -11.43 3.21 -17.05
CA HIS A 21 -12.68 3.06 -16.31
C HIS A 21 -12.50 3.42 -14.83
N MET A 22 -13.53 4.02 -14.24
CA MET A 22 -13.52 4.33 -12.82
C MET A 22 -13.85 3.09 -11.98
N ASP A 23 -12.90 2.76 -11.12
CA ASP A 23 -13.00 1.83 -10.00
C ASP A 23 -13.32 2.60 -8.72
N TYR A 24 -13.50 1.90 -7.61
CA TYR A 24 -13.66 2.57 -6.32
C TYR A 24 -13.08 1.79 -5.15
N ARG A 25 -12.84 2.50 -4.05
CA ARG A 25 -12.56 1.91 -2.74
C ARG A 25 -13.60 2.33 -1.70
N VAL A 26 -13.86 1.47 -0.73
CA VAL A 26 -14.75 1.73 0.41
C VAL A 26 -13.99 1.49 1.69
N ARG A 27 -14.01 2.45 2.62
CA ARG A 27 -13.40 2.28 3.94
C ARG A 27 -14.17 1.24 4.75
N VAL A 28 -13.49 0.22 5.23
CA VAL A 28 -14.09 -0.91 5.99
C VAL A 28 -13.62 -1.00 7.43
N VAL A 29 -12.42 -0.47 7.73
CA VAL A 29 -11.92 -0.33 9.10
C VAL A 29 -11.39 1.09 9.26
N SER A 30 -11.73 1.71 10.38
CA SER A 30 -11.16 2.98 10.81
C SER A 30 -10.74 2.86 12.26
N ASP A 31 -9.44 2.83 12.52
CA ASP A 31 -8.90 3.02 13.85
C ASP A 31 -8.04 4.30 13.91
N ALA A 32 -7.53 4.64 15.10
CA ALA A 32 -6.77 5.86 15.31
C ALA A 32 -5.41 5.90 14.57
N LYS A 33 -4.97 4.79 13.96
CA LYS A 33 -3.63 4.65 13.38
C LYS A 33 -3.64 4.23 11.91
N SER A 34 -4.73 3.65 11.43
CA SER A 34 -4.85 3.12 10.07
C SER A 34 -6.30 3.06 9.60
N SER A 35 -6.51 3.23 8.29
CA SER A 35 -7.79 2.96 7.65
C SER A 35 -7.60 1.91 6.57
N GLN A 36 -8.39 0.84 6.64
CA GLN A 36 -8.38 -0.23 5.65
C GLN A 36 -9.54 -0.04 4.67
N PHE A 37 -9.31 -0.44 3.44
CA PHE A 37 -10.27 -0.26 2.35
C PHE A 37 -10.50 -1.56 1.59
N ASP A 38 -11.75 -1.81 1.21
CA ASP A 38 -12.07 -2.76 0.16
C ASP A 38 -11.99 -2.05 -1.20
N VAL A 39 -11.37 -2.69 -2.18
CA VAL A 39 -11.19 -2.15 -3.53
C VAL A 39 -12.04 -2.95 -4.51
N TYR A 40 -12.73 -2.25 -5.41
CA TYR A 40 -13.65 -2.82 -6.38
C TYR A 40 -13.29 -2.34 -7.79
N ILE A 41 -12.99 -3.30 -8.66
CA ILE A 41 -12.53 -3.06 -10.04
C ILE A 41 -13.69 -3.31 -11.01
N PHE A 42 -13.90 -2.42 -11.97
CA PHE A 42 -14.93 -2.60 -12.99
C PHE A 42 -14.57 -3.75 -13.94
N ASP A 43 -15.43 -4.77 -14.02
CA ASP A 43 -15.29 -5.83 -15.02
C ASP A 43 -16.24 -5.54 -16.20
N PRO A 44 -15.72 -5.12 -17.37
CA PRO A 44 -16.56 -4.80 -18.52
C PRO A 44 -17.26 -6.02 -19.12
N LYS A 45 -16.76 -7.24 -18.89
CA LYS A 45 -17.43 -8.47 -19.36
C LYS A 45 -18.65 -8.80 -18.51
N LEU A 46 -18.60 -8.48 -17.22
CA LEU A 46 -19.70 -8.69 -16.29
C LEU A 46 -20.60 -7.46 -16.13
N GLY A 47 -20.17 -6.30 -16.62
CA GLY A 47 -20.89 -5.03 -16.53
C GLY A 47 -21.06 -4.54 -15.09
N LYS A 48 -20.14 -4.90 -14.18
CA LYS A 48 -20.24 -4.56 -12.75
C LYS A 48 -18.87 -4.49 -12.09
N HIS A 49 -18.80 -3.78 -10.97
CA HIS A 49 -17.63 -3.79 -10.10
C HIS A 49 -17.50 -5.10 -9.31
N VAL A 50 -16.28 -5.63 -9.26
CA VAL A 50 -15.90 -6.87 -8.57
C VAL A 50 -14.85 -6.54 -7.52
N LYS A 51 -15.05 -7.02 -6.30
CA LYS A 51 -14.09 -6.85 -5.20
C LYS A 51 -12.76 -7.52 -5.53
N ASP A 52 -11.68 -6.76 -5.55
CA ASP A 52 -10.33 -7.28 -5.78
C ASP A 52 -9.78 -7.95 -4.52
N LYS A 53 -9.22 -9.15 -4.66
CA LYS A 53 -8.76 -9.95 -3.51
C LYS A 53 -7.39 -9.54 -2.99
N THR A 54 -6.57 -8.90 -3.82
CA THR A 54 -5.19 -8.52 -3.48
C THR A 54 -5.16 -7.18 -2.76
N LEU A 55 -5.95 -6.21 -3.24
CA LEU A 55 -5.96 -4.84 -2.74
C LEU A 55 -6.95 -4.60 -1.61
N SER A 56 -7.99 -5.43 -1.48
CA SER A 56 -8.97 -5.30 -0.40
C SER A 56 -8.39 -5.67 0.96
N GLY A 57 -8.67 -4.85 1.97
CA GLY A 57 -8.13 -4.97 3.32
C GLY A 57 -6.78 -4.27 3.51
N LEU A 58 -6.19 -3.72 2.45
CA LEU A 58 -4.96 -2.94 2.57
C LEU A 58 -5.21 -1.59 3.24
N ILE A 59 -4.14 -1.03 3.83
CA ILE A 59 -4.15 0.29 4.45
C ILE A 59 -3.92 1.33 3.36
N TYR A 60 -4.89 2.22 3.17
CA TYR A 60 -4.83 3.30 2.16
C TYR A 60 -4.25 2.87 0.79
N PRO A 61 -4.82 1.83 0.12
CA PRO A 61 -4.40 1.48 -1.23
C PRO A 61 -4.70 2.65 -2.16
N TYR A 62 -3.70 3.14 -2.89
CA TYR A 62 -3.82 4.32 -3.74
C TYR A 62 -3.10 4.09 -5.08
N PRO A 63 -3.77 4.25 -6.24
CA PRO A 63 -3.13 4.12 -7.53
C PRO A 63 -2.34 5.39 -7.88
N ASP A 64 -1.10 5.19 -8.31
CA ASP A 64 -0.24 6.22 -8.87
C ASP A 64 -0.24 6.12 -10.41
N PRO A 65 -0.89 7.07 -11.12
CA PRO A 65 -1.00 7.04 -12.57
C PRO A 65 0.35 7.28 -13.28
N LYS A 66 1.36 7.86 -12.61
CA LYS A 66 2.68 8.08 -13.22
C LYS A 66 3.44 6.78 -13.35
N THR A 67 3.45 5.98 -12.28
CA THR A 67 4.22 4.73 -12.23
C THR A 67 3.39 3.49 -12.59
N LYS A 68 2.07 3.66 -12.79
CA LYS A 68 1.10 2.59 -13.05
C LYS A 68 1.17 1.49 -11.98
N ARG A 69 1.21 1.93 -10.71
CA ARG A 69 1.33 1.07 -9.53
C ARG A 69 0.30 1.45 -8.49
N VAL A 70 -0.05 0.52 -7.62
CA VAL A 70 -0.85 0.78 -6.44
C VAL A 70 0.04 0.73 -5.22
N ASN A 71 0.03 1.79 -4.43
CA ASN A 71 0.80 1.95 -3.22
C ASN A 71 -0.10 1.77 -2.00
N SER A 72 0.36 1.03 -1.00
CA SER A 72 -0.29 0.90 0.30
C SER A 72 0.74 1.28 1.37
N VAL A 73 0.57 2.47 1.94
CA VAL A 73 1.55 3.16 2.79
C VAL A 73 0.98 3.25 4.20
N PHE A 74 1.76 2.84 5.20
CA PHE A 74 1.40 3.04 6.59
C PHE A 74 2.64 3.33 7.46
N THR A 75 2.46 4.22 8.42
CA THR A 75 3.46 4.55 9.43
C THR A 75 3.47 3.47 10.50
N GLY A 76 4.64 2.98 10.89
CA GLY A 76 4.77 2.14 12.08
C GLY A 76 4.94 2.99 13.35
N GLY A 77 4.82 2.35 14.50
CA GLY A 77 5.09 2.99 15.79
C GLY A 77 6.59 3.20 16.03
N HIS A 78 6.93 4.11 16.96
CA HIS A 78 8.29 4.57 17.29
C HIS A 78 9.35 3.48 17.62
N SER A 79 8.96 2.22 17.78
CA SER A 79 9.85 1.11 18.16
C SER A 79 9.98 0.01 17.08
N GLY A 80 9.50 0.26 15.85
CA GLY A 80 9.63 -0.65 14.71
C GLY A 80 10.01 0.07 13.40
N ALA A 81 9.64 -0.50 12.25
CA ALA A 81 9.75 0.22 10.99
C ALA A 81 8.93 1.52 11.08
N ILE A 82 9.60 2.65 10.94
CA ILE A 82 9.02 4.00 11.01
C ILE A 82 7.95 4.13 9.91
N PHE A 83 8.21 3.49 8.78
CA PHE A 83 7.33 3.45 7.64
C PHE A 83 7.42 2.08 6.96
N THR A 84 6.29 1.60 6.44
CA THR A 84 6.22 0.47 5.51
C THR A 84 5.28 0.81 4.36
N GLY A 85 5.77 0.60 3.14
CA GLY A 85 5.00 0.69 1.91
C GLY A 85 5.04 -0.64 1.17
N THR A 86 3.90 -1.09 0.67
CA THR A 86 3.80 -2.18 -0.30
C THR A 86 3.33 -1.65 -1.64
N VAL A 87 3.89 -2.22 -2.71
CA VAL A 87 3.64 -1.78 -4.08
C VAL A 87 3.11 -2.96 -4.89
N TYR A 88 2.06 -2.70 -5.66
CA TYR A 88 1.38 -3.70 -6.50
C TYR A 88 1.31 -3.22 -7.95
N THR A 89 1.30 -4.17 -8.88
CA THR A 89 1.18 -3.92 -10.32
C THR A 89 0.05 -4.74 -10.92
N TRP A 90 -0.67 -4.17 -11.88
CA TRP A 90 -1.66 -4.87 -12.67
C TRP A 90 -1.00 -5.68 -13.79
N ASN A 91 -1.30 -6.98 -13.89
CA ASN A 91 -0.74 -7.88 -14.90
C ASN A 91 -1.71 -8.18 -16.07
N GLY A 92 -2.83 -7.46 -16.17
CA GLY A 92 -3.89 -7.71 -17.15
C GLY A 92 -5.00 -8.66 -16.67
N LYS A 93 -4.80 -9.36 -15.55
CA LYS A 93 -5.79 -10.28 -14.94
C LYS A 93 -6.09 -9.96 -13.47
N GLY A 94 -5.11 -9.40 -12.77
CA GLY A 94 -5.18 -9.09 -11.35
C GLY A 94 -3.99 -8.28 -10.89
N PHE A 95 -4.04 -7.85 -9.63
CA PHE A 95 -2.90 -7.22 -8.98
C PHE A 95 -1.94 -8.25 -8.40
N GLU A 96 -0.65 -8.03 -8.61
CA GLU A 96 0.44 -8.78 -8.02
C GLU A 96 1.31 -7.88 -7.15
N TYR A 97 1.84 -8.43 -6.06
CA TYR A 97 2.83 -7.75 -5.25
C TYR A 97 4.13 -7.56 -6.06
N ALA A 98 4.61 -6.32 -6.14
CA ALA A 98 5.82 -5.97 -6.87
C ALA A 98 7.03 -5.89 -5.92
N PHE A 99 6.92 -5.12 -4.85
CA PHE A 99 7.96 -4.95 -3.84
C PHE A 99 7.42 -4.22 -2.60
N SER A 100 8.23 -4.16 -1.55
CA SER A 100 7.98 -3.32 -0.38
C SER A 100 9.19 -2.45 -0.08
N VAL A 101 8.93 -1.32 0.55
CA VAL A 101 9.94 -0.41 1.07
C VAL A 101 9.62 -0.19 2.55
N LYS A 102 10.63 -0.32 3.41
CA LYS A 102 10.50 0.01 4.83
C LYS A 102 11.61 0.96 5.24
N GLN A 103 11.32 1.87 6.16
CA GLN A 103 12.34 2.68 6.81
C GLN A 103 12.50 2.23 8.26
N GLU A 104 13.73 1.95 8.68
CA GLU A 104 14.05 1.43 10.01
C GLU A 104 15.13 2.29 10.67
N ALA A 105 15.00 2.48 11.99
CA ALA A 105 16.07 3.01 12.82
C ALA A 105 16.96 1.86 13.27
N VAL A 106 18.25 1.93 12.98
CA VAL A 106 19.25 0.92 13.34
C VAL A 106 20.35 1.55 14.19
N GLN A 107 20.89 0.77 15.13
CA GLN A 107 22.03 1.17 15.96
C GLN A 107 23.32 0.72 15.28
N ILE A 108 24.16 1.68 14.87
CA ILE A 108 25.46 1.44 14.25
C ILE A 108 26.49 2.31 14.98
N ASP A 109 27.49 1.67 15.57
CA ASP A 109 28.57 2.33 16.33
C ASP A 109 28.07 3.27 17.43
N GLY A 110 27.02 2.87 18.14
CA GLY A 110 26.44 3.65 19.24
C GLY A 110 25.54 4.80 18.79
N LYS A 111 25.34 5.01 17.48
CA LYS A 111 24.48 6.05 16.91
C LYS A 111 23.27 5.45 16.22
N VAL A 112 22.13 6.13 16.34
CA VAL A 112 20.94 5.82 15.55
C VAL A 112 21.17 6.31 14.12
N GLN A 113 21.05 5.39 13.16
CA GLN A 113 21.02 5.68 11.74
C GLN A 113 19.68 5.23 11.17
N TYR A 114 19.19 5.95 10.17
CA TYR A 114 17.98 5.56 9.44
C TYR A 114 18.40 4.88 8.15
N ILE A 115 17.76 3.75 7.84
CA ILE A 115 17.98 3.03 6.59
C ILE A 115 16.64 2.78 5.91
N ARG A 116 16.65 2.83 4.57
CA ARG A 116 15.55 2.40 3.71
C ARG A 116 15.90 1.04 3.13
N VAL A 117 15.05 0.06 3.39
CA VAL A 117 15.21 -1.31 2.92
C VAL A 117 14.12 -1.61 1.90
N LYS A 118 14.54 -1.99 0.70
CA LYS A 118 13.65 -2.42 -0.37
C LYS A 118 13.72 -3.94 -0.51
N SER A 119 12.57 -4.61 -0.54
CA SER A 119 12.47 -6.06 -0.63
C SER A 119 11.50 -6.51 -1.71
N LYS A 120 11.73 -7.70 -2.28
CA LYS A 120 10.86 -8.36 -3.24
C LYS A 120 10.60 -9.81 -2.84
N VAL A 121 9.51 -10.38 -3.31
CA VAL A 121 9.29 -11.83 -3.22
C VAL A 121 9.90 -12.48 -4.45
N GLN A 122 10.86 -13.37 -4.23
CA GLN A 122 11.50 -14.20 -5.26
C GLN A 122 11.42 -15.67 -4.80
N ASP A 123 10.88 -16.54 -5.65
CA ASP A 123 10.68 -17.96 -5.34
C ASP A 123 9.92 -18.21 -4.01
N GLY A 124 8.91 -17.37 -3.74
CA GLY A 124 8.11 -17.44 -2.52
C GLY A 124 8.81 -16.94 -1.25
N LYS A 125 10.04 -16.43 -1.36
CA LYS A 125 10.84 -15.90 -0.24
C LYS A 125 11.04 -14.40 -0.38
N SER A 126 10.99 -13.68 0.73
CA SER A 126 11.34 -12.26 0.76
C SER A 126 12.86 -12.09 0.69
N SER A 127 13.33 -11.34 -0.30
CA SER A 127 14.72 -11.01 -0.55
C SER A 127 14.92 -9.50 -0.50
N ILE A 128 15.93 -9.04 0.24
CA ILE A 128 16.34 -7.63 0.23
C ILE A 128 17.05 -7.34 -1.09
N ILE A 129 16.63 -6.29 -1.78
CA ILE A 129 17.20 -5.87 -3.08
C ILE A 129 18.03 -4.59 -2.99
N SER A 130 17.74 -3.71 -2.03
CA SER A 130 18.61 -2.57 -1.71
C SER A 130 18.47 -2.16 -0.25
N ILE A 131 19.55 -1.57 0.27
CA ILE A 131 19.59 -0.86 1.55
C ILE A 131 20.27 0.47 1.27
N GLU A 132 19.59 1.57 1.61
CA GLU A 132 20.04 2.93 1.32
C GLU A 132 19.95 3.78 2.60
N PRO A 133 20.76 4.84 2.74
CA PRO A 133 20.58 5.81 3.82
C PRO A 133 19.15 6.37 3.80
N GLY A 134 18.50 6.39 4.97
CA GLY A 134 17.19 7.00 5.18
C GLY A 134 17.30 8.40 5.79
N ASP A 135 16.25 9.19 5.63
CA ASP A 135 16.14 10.52 6.25
C ASP A 135 15.38 10.42 7.58
N PRO A 136 15.83 11.04 8.69
CA PRO A 136 15.04 11.18 9.91
C PRO A 136 13.69 11.88 9.70
N GLU A 137 13.59 12.81 8.74
CA GLU A 137 12.36 13.54 8.42
C GLU A 137 11.67 12.88 7.23
N TRP A 138 10.49 12.32 7.47
CA TRP A 138 9.62 11.83 6.42
C TRP A 138 8.66 12.96 6.03
N ASP A 139 8.68 13.39 4.77
CA ASP A 139 7.70 14.34 4.23
C ASP A 139 6.53 13.55 3.61
N ASP A 140 5.39 13.55 4.31
CA ASP A 140 4.11 12.97 3.89
C ASP A 140 3.68 13.40 2.47
N LYS A 141 4.25 14.49 1.92
CA LYS A 141 3.84 15.13 0.66
C LYS A 141 4.66 14.73 -0.56
N GLY A 142 5.71 13.92 -0.40
CA GLY A 142 6.69 13.63 -1.46
C GLY A 142 6.70 12.19 -1.98
N MET A 143 5.56 11.49 -2.00
CA MET A 143 5.44 10.05 -2.33
C MET A 143 6.19 9.65 -3.62
N SER A 144 7.40 9.13 -3.43
CA SER A 144 8.12 8.31 -4.39
C SER A 144 8.58 7.06 -3.64
N ILE A 145 7.84 5.96 -3.83
CA ILE A 145 8.25 4.61 -3.40
C ILE A 145 9.16 3.98 -4.47
N GLU A 146 9.79 4.81 -5.31
CA GLU A 146 10.72 4.37 -6.36
C GLU A 146 12.07 3.95 -5.78
#